data_AF-A0A938DES0-F1
#
_entry.id   AF-A0A938DES0-F1
#
_cell.length_a   1.000
_cell.length_b   1.000
_cell.length_c   1.000
_cell.angle_alpha   90.00
_cell.angle_beta   90.00
_cell.angle_gamma   90.00
#
_symmetry.space_group_name_H-M   'P 1'
#
loop_
_entity.id
_entity.type
_entity.pdbx_description
1 polymer ?
#
loop_
_entity_poly.entity_id
_entity_poly.type
_entity_poly.pdbx_seq_one_letter_code
_entity_poly.pdbx_strand_id
1 'polypeptide(L)'
;TLRTIGEGLHLGDIEVQAFGNPADATLRFGLQPGGDVAQQAAVERVRGAVDAYYDLRRVEVVGPRVSNELVQSGTLGVVLSIIAVLTYLWFRFEWQFAIGAVIATMHDLLLTVGFFSITQLEFNTTSIAAILTIVGYSLNETVVVLDRIRENMRKYKKMATAQMVDMSINAVLPRTIMTATTVMLALFALVAFGGQVIRSFSVAMIWGIFVATYSSIFICSPMLIYLGLRNEDADKAAQKHETEHKAETADSARDEAAAAPANPPAAVEKTPAPARKATTKRATKTRPA
;
A
#
# COMPACT_ATOMS: atom_id res chain seq x y z
N THR A 1 26.02 28.65 2.54
CA THR A 1 25.38 29.64 3.44
C THR A 1 24.91 28.98 4.71
N LEU A 2 23.86 28.15 4.74
CA LEU A 2 23.41 27.49 5.99
C LEU A 2 24.40 26.44 6.53
N ARG A 3 24.95 25.58 5.63
CA ARG A 3 25.97 24.58 6.00
C ARG A 3 27.23 25.22 6.58
N THR A 4 27.71 26.30 5.96
CA THR A 4 28.90 27.06 6.37
C THR A 4 28.73 27.71 7.74
N ILE A 5 27.53 28.24 8.04
CA ILE A 5 27.21 28.77 9.36
C ILE A 5 27.26 27.65 10.41
N GLY A 6 26.71 26.48 10.07
CA GLY A 6 26.79 25.29 10.92
C GLY A 6 28.23 24.85 11.19
N GLU A 7 29.04 24.67 10.14
CA GLU A 7 30.44 24.19 10.25
C GLU A 7 31.29 25.13 11.13
N GLY A 8 31.03 26.44 11.07
CA GLY A 8 31.69 27.44 11.91
C GLY A 8 31.34 27.38 13.41
N LEU A 9 30.29 26.64 13.79
CA LEU A 9 29.85 26.50 15.18
C LEU A 9 30.47 25.29 15.90
N HIS A 10 31.29 24.48 15.21
CA HIS A 10 31.99 23.32 15.76
C HIS A 10 31.05 22.28 16.43
N LEU A 11 29.88 22.03 15.83
CA LEU A 11 28.85 21.15 16.38
C LEU A 11 28.96 19.67 15.94
N GLY A 12 30.07 19.29 15.29
CA GLY A 12 30.28 17.95 14.73
C GLY A 12 29.68 17.80 13.34
N ASP A 13 29.13 16.62 13.04
CA ASP A 13 28.49 16.34 11.75
C ASP A 13 27.17 17.11 11.61
N ILE A 14 27.08 17.88 10.53
CA ILE A 14 25.96 18.76 10.23
C ILE A 14 25.35 18.37 8.90
N GLU A 15 24.06 18.07 8.94
CA GLU A 15 23.26 17.75 7.78
C GLU A 15 22.31 18.90 7.48
N VAL A 16 22.30 19.34 6.22
CA VAL A 16 21.35 20.32 5.72
C VAL A 16 20.53 19.65 4.64
N GLN A 17 19.22 19.57 4.85
CA GLN A 17 18.28 18.97 3.91
C GLN A 17 17.18 19.97 3.57
N ALA A 18 16.86 20.12 2.28
CA ALA A 18 15.68 20.86 1.87
C ALA A 18 14.41 20.12 2.31
N PHE A 19 13.42 20.84 2.84
CA PHE A 19 12.22 20.21 3.41
C PHE A 19 10.93 20.80 2.82
N GLY A 20 10.32 20.06 1.90
CA GLY A 20 9.09 20.49 1.25
C GLY A 20 9.32 21.50 0.15
N ASN A 21 9.31 22.80 0.48
CA ASN A 21 9.47 23.87 -0.51
C ASN A 21 10.96 24.19 -0.69
N PRO A 22 11.43 24.68 -1.87
CA PRO A 22 12.85 25.03 -2.07
C PRO A 22 13.37 26.12 -1.13
N ALA A 23 12.46 26.89 -0.50
CA ALA A 23 12.78 27.94 0.47
C ALA A 23 12.88 27.44 1.92
N ASP A 24 12.44 26.22 2.21
CA ASP A 24 12.47 25.65 3.55
C ASP A 24 13.60 24.62 3.65
N ALA A 25 14.43 24.74 4.69
CA ALA A 25 15.53 23.82 4.95
C ALA A 25 15.55 23.40 6.42
N THR A 26 15.96 22.16 6.66
CA THR A 26 16.18 21.60 7.99
C THR A 26 17.68 21.45 8.20
N LEU A 27 18.18 22.02 9.30
CA LEU A 27 19.53 21.87 9.79
C LEU A 27 19.51 20.86 10.94
N ARG A 28 20.30 19.80 10.83
CA ARG A 28 20.46 18.77 11.86
C ARG A 28 21.92 18.68 12.25
N PHE A 29 22.16 18.45 13.53
CA PHE A 29 23.49 18.23 14.07
C PHE A 29 23.43 17.20 15.20
N GLY A 30 24.54 16.48 15.39
CA GLY A 30 24.64 15.42 16.37
C GLY A 30 24.50 15.89 17.82
N LEU A 31 24.36 14.92 18.73
CA LEU A 31 24.33 15.15 20.17
C LEU A 31 25.64 15.80 20.64
N GLN A 32 25.53 16.85 21.45
CA GLN A 32 26.68 17.56 21.98
C GLN A 32 27.18 16.90 23.28
N PRO A 33 28.51 16.76 23.44
CA PRO A 33 29.08 16.25 24.68
C PRO A 33 28.78 17.21 25.83
N GLY A 34 28.25 16.69 26.94
CA GLY A 34 27.87 17.48 28.13
C GLY A 34 26.39 17.41 28.52
N GLY A 35 25.60 16.53 27.91
CA GLY A 35 24.21 16.28 28.30
C GLY A 35 23.24 17.35 27.81
N ASP A 36 22.05 17.41 28.40
CA ASP A 36 20.96 18.30 27.95
C ASP A 36 21.36 19.79 27.96
N VAL A 37 22.17 20.21 28.95
CA VAL A 37 22.62 21.61 29.08
C VAL A 37 23.53 22.03 27.91
N ALA A 38 24.46 21.15 27.50
CA ALA A 38 25.32 21.40 26.37
C ALA A 38 24.53 21.42 25.04
N GLN A 39 23.52 20.56 24.93
CA GLN A 39 22.62 20.54 23.78
C GLN A 39 21.82 21.85 23.68
N GLN A 40 21.27 22.33 24.79
CA GLN A 40 20.52 23.59 24.83
C GLN A 40 21.39 24.80 24.44
N ALA A 41 22.62 24.86 24.95
CA ALA A 41 23.57 25.91 24.63
C ALA A 41 24.01 25.89 23.15
N ALA A 42 24.09 24.70 22.53
CA ALA A 42 24.35 24.58 21.10
C ALA A 42 23.18 25.06 20.26
N VAL A 43 21.95 24.73 20.66
CA VAL A 43 20.72 25.19 20.00
C VAL A 43 20.61 26.72 20.05
N GLU A 44 20.92 27.35 21.18
CA GLU A 44 20.94 28.81 21.29
C GLU A 44 22.01 29.45 20.40
N ARG A 45 23.20 28.84 20.31
CA ARG A 45 24.26 29.29 19.38
C ARG A 45 23.83 29.22 17.92
N VAL A 46 23.20 28.12 17.52
CA VAL A 46 22.64 27.97 16.17
C VAL A 46 21.54 28.98 15.92
N ARG A 47 20.62 29.14 16.89
CA ARG A 47 19.53 30.11 16.81
C ARG A 47 20.09 31.52 16.58
N GLY A 48 21.02 31.98 17.42
CA GLY A 48 21.62 33.31 17.27
C GLY A 48 22.36 33.52 15.94
N ALA A 49 22.99 32.48 15.39
CA ALA A 49 23.71 32.57 14.12
C ALA A 49 22.78 32.55 12.89
N VAL A 50 21.59 31.95 13.00
CA VAL A 50 20.66 31.75 11.89
C VAL A 50 19.53 32.80 11.87
N ASP A 51 19.15 33.35 13.03
CA ASP A 51 18.04 34.33 13.20
C ASP A 51 18.23 35.60 12.35
N ALA A 52 19.47 35.99 12.07
CA ALA A 52 19.79 37.15 11.25
C ALA A 52 19.50 36.95 9.75
N TYR A 53 19.37 35.70 9.28
CA TYR A 53 19.31 35.36 7.86
C TYR A 53 18.09 34.51 7.46
N TYR A 54 17.48 33.79 8.42
CA TYR A 54 16.38 32.87 8.15
C TYR A 54 15.30 32.98 9.23
N ASP A 55 14.04 32.80 8.82
CA ASP A 55 12.91 32.70 9.75
C ASP A 55 12.84 31.29 10.37
N LEU A 56 12.98 31.22 11.69
CA LEU A 56 13.00 29.98 12.44
C LEU A 56 11.57 29.49 12.72
N ARG A 57 11.06 28.65 11.82
CA ARG A 57 9.72 28.06 11.96
C ARG A 57 9.60 27.05 13.11
N ARG A 58 10.62 26.22 13.33
CA ARG A 58 10.59 25.14 14.32
C ARG A 58 11.98 24.79 14.80
N VAL A 59 12.14 24.64 16.12
CA VAL A 59 13.35 24.11 16.75
C VAL A 59 12.93 22.93 17.60
N GLU A 60 13.45 21.74 17.27
CA GLU A 60 13.23 20.54 18.05
C GLU A 60 14.56 20.07 18.61
N VAL A 61 14.56 19.82 19.92
CA VAL A 61 15.74 19.35 20.64
C VAL A 61 15.41 17.99 21.21
N VAL A 62 16.06 16.97 20.68
CA VAL A 62 16.02 15.62 21.25
C VAL A 62 17.23 15.48 22.15
N GLY A 63 17.01 15.54 23.47
CA GLY A 63 18.08 15.36 24.46
C GLY A 63 18.69 13.95 24.38
N PRO A 64 19.99 13.76 24.74
CA PRO A 64 20.65 12.46 24.69
C PRO A 64 19.90 11.36 25.44
N ARG A 65 19.26 11.70 26.56
CA ARG A 65 18.45 10.77 27.35
C ARG A 65 17.19 10.33 26.60
N VAL A 66 16.44 11.29 26.08
CA VAL A 66 15.19 11.05 25.33
C VAL A 66 15.48 10.31 24.02
N SER A 67 16.62 10.59 23.37
CA SER A 67 17.06 9.87 22.16
C SER A 67 17.30 8.38 22.44
N ASN A 68 18.04 8.05 23.50
CA ASN A 68 18.26 6.66 23.90
C ASN A 68 16.96 5.96 24.30
N GLU A 69 16.10 6.63 25.07
CA GLU A 69 14.79 6.10 25.45
C GLU A 69 13.88 5.86 24.23
N LEU A 70 13.93 6.75 23.23
CA LEU A 70 13.16 6.62 21.99
C LEU A 70 13.64 5.44 21.15
N VAL A 71 14.95 5.26 20.97
CA VAL A 71 15.52 4.11 20.24
C VAL A 71 15.16 2.82 20.96
N GLN A 72 15.32 2.77 22.28
CA GLN A 72 15.03 1.57 23.05
C GLN A 72 13.52 1.23 23.02
N SER A 73 12.66 2.20 23.31
CA SER A 73 11.21 2.01 23.34
C SER A 73 10.64 1.73 21.95
N GLY A 74 11.15 2.40 20.92
CA GLY A 74 10.77 2.17 19.53
C GLY A 74 11.16 0.77 19.06
N THR A 75 12.40 0.35 19.33
CA THR A 75 12.87 -1.00 18.99
C THR A 75 12.05 -2.06 19.72
N LEU A 76 11.83 -1.89 21.02
CA LEU A 76 11.00 -2.79 21.82
C LEU A 76 9.57 -2.86 21.28
N GLY A 77 8.96 -1.71 20.95
CA GLY A 77 7.61 -1.62 20.41
C GLY A 77 7.46 -2.35 19.06
N VAL A 78 8.42 -2.18 18.15
CA VAL A 78 8.44 -2.90 16.87
C VAL A 78 8.58 -4.41 17.09
N VAL A 79 9.51 -4.84 17.93
CA VAL A 79 9.71 -6.28 18.24
C VAL A 79 8.46 -6.89 18.87
N LEU A 80 7.85 -6.23 19.85
CA LEU A 80 6.61 -6.68 20.48
C LEU A 80 5.45 -6.72 19.49
N SER A 81 5.35 -5.75 18.58
CA SER A 81 4.36 -5.74 17.51
C SER A 81 4.53 -6.94 16.59
N ILE A 82 5.77 -7.23 16.17
CA ILE A 82 6.06 -8.42 15.36
C ILE A 82 5.61 -9.68 16.09
N ILE A 83 6.02 -9.88 17.34
CA ILE A 83 5.64 -11.05 18.14
C ILE A 83 4.11 -11.16 18.27
N ALA A 84 3.42 -10.06 18.52
CA ALA A 84 1.97 -10.03 18.62
C ALA A 84 1.30 -10.44 17.29
N VAL A 85 1.81 -9.96 16.16
CA VAL A 85 1.35 -10.35 14.81
C VAL A 85 1.62 -11.82 14.54
N LEU A 86 2.83 -12.33 14.83
CA LEU A 86 3.17 -13.75 14.69
C LEU A 86 2.21 -14.63 15.49
N THR A 87 1.97 -14.25 16.74
CA THR A 87 1.08 -14.97 17.65
C THR A 87 -0.36 -14.96 17.13
N TYR A 88 -0.86 -13.79 16.70
CA TYR A 88 -2.18 -13.67 16.10
C TYR A 88 -2.33 -14.58 14.87
N LEU A 89 -1.36 -14.56 13.95
CA LEU A 89 -1.38 -15.36 12.73
C LEU A 89 -1.30 -16.86 13.04
N TRP A 90 -0.51 -17.27 14.03
CA TRP A 90 -0.41 -18.66 14.47
C TRP A 90 -1.73 -19.22 14.99
N PHE A 91 -2.49 -18.44 15.77
CA PHE A 91 -3.81 -18.86 16.23
C PHE A 91 -4.89 -18.78 15.14
N ARG A 92 -4.75 -17.85 14.18
CA ARG A 92 -5.76 -17.60 13.13
C ARG A 92 -5.64 -18.57 11.94
N PHE A 93 -4.44 -19.06 11.62
CA PHE A 93 -4.13 -19.79 10.39
C PHE A 93 -3.39 -21.11 10.61
N GLU A 94 -3.45 -22.00 9.61
CA GLU A 94 -2.57 -23.17 9.55
C GLU A 94 -1.12 -22.74 9.30
N TRP A 95 -0.15 -23.56 9.72
CA TRP A 95 1.26 -23.16 9.77
C TRP A 95 1.83 -22.68 8.42
N GLN A 96 1.37 -23.22 7.29
CA GLN A 96 1.79 -22.77 5.95
C GLN A 96 1.33 -21.33 5.66
N PHE A 97 0.06 -21.03 5.99
CA PHE A 97 -0.53 -19.70 5.81
C PHE A 97 0.07 -18.69 6.78
N ALA A 98 0.37 -19.12 8.00
CA ALA A 98 1.04 -18.27 8.98
C ALA A 98 2.42 -17.83 8.48
N ILE A 99 3.27 -18.75 8.00
CA ILE A 99 4.59 -18.41 7.48
C ILE A 99 4.50 -17.44 6.29
N GLY A 100 3.59 -17.69 5.34
CA GLY A 100 3.39 -16.80 4.19
C GLY A 100 2.98 -15.37 4.60
N ALA A 101 2.07 -15.25 5.57
CA ALA A 101 1.65 -13.96 6.11
C ALA A 101 2.79 -13.21 6.82
N VAL A 102 3.62 -13.94 7.56
CA VAL A 102 4.77 -13.38 8.29
C VAL A 102 5.81 -12.83 7.33
N ILE A 103 6.15 -13.58 6.28
CA ILE A 103 7.12 -13.14 5.27
C ILE A 103 6.62 -11.87 4.57
N ALA A 104 5.35 -11.82 4.17
CA ALA A 104 4.75 -10.63 3.56
C ALA A 104 4.82 -9.42 4.51
N THR A 105 4.49 -9.61 5.79
CA THR A 105 4.53 -8.53 6.80
C THR A 105 5.97 -8.04 7.04
N MET A 106 6.95 -8.96 7.11
CA MET A 106 8.36 -8.62 7.26
C MET A 106 8.89 -7.83 6.07
N HIS A 107 8.52 -8.22 4.87
CA HIS A 107 8.85 -7.51 3.65
C HIS A 107 8.31 -6.07 3.70
N ASP A 108 7.06 -5.87 4.14
CA ASP A 108 6.46 -4.53 4.23
C ASP A 108 7.16 -3.66 5.27
N LEU A 109 7.53 -4.24 6.42
CA LEU A 109 8.29 -3.55 7.46
C LEU A 109 9.67 -3.14 6.96
N LEU A 110 10.40 -4.04 6.29
CA LEU A 110 11.72 -3.77 5.73
C LEU A 110 11.68 -2.66 4.69
N LEU A 111 10.70 -2.69 3.77
CA LEU A 111 10.55 -1.64 2.76
C LEU A 111 10.12 -0.30 3.36
N THR A 112 9.34 -0.31 4.42
CA THR A 112 8.94 0.92 5.13
C THR A 112 10.14 1.54 5.85
N VAL A 113 10.92 0.75 6.60
CA VAL A 113 12.14 1.23 7.26
C VAL A 113 13.20 1.67 6.24
N GLY A 114 13.36 0.90 5.16
CA GLY A 114 14.22 1.26 4.04
C GLY A 114 13.82 2.58 3.38
N PHE A 115 12.51 2.84 3.25
CA PHE A 115 12.00 4.12 2.75
C PHE A 115 12.41 5.29 3.64
N PHE A 116 12.28 5.18 4.97
CA PHE A 116 12.78 6.20 5.90
C PHE A 116 14.30 6.43 5.75
N SER A 117 15.06 5.34 5.59
CA SER A 117 16.51 5.41 5.38
C SER A 117 16.90 6.10 4.07
N ILE A 118 16.20 5.82 2.96
CA ILE A 118 16.52 6.43 1.65
C ILE A 118 16.06 7.89 1.58
N THR A 119 14.86 8.18 2.09
CA THR A 119 14.29 9.54 2.03
C THR A 119 14.90 10.49 3.06
N GLN A 120 15.67 9.96 4.02
CA GLN A 120 16.28 10.72 5.12
C GLN A 120 15.24 11.51 5.93
N LEU A 121 13.98 11.06 5.89
CA LEU A 121 12.90 11.63 6.68
C LEU A 121 13.24 11.47 8.17
N GLU A 122 12.78 12.44 8.97
CA GLU A 122 13.01 12.40 10.41
C GLU A 122 12.45 11.12 11.02
N PHE A 123 13.27 10.42 11.79
CA PHE A 123 12.83 9.29 12.59
C PHE A 123 12.50 9.76 14.00
N ASN A 124 11.22 9.94 14.28
CA ASN A 124 10.71 10.37 15.58
C ASN A 124 9.54 9.49 16.04
N THR A 125 8.92 9.82 17.17
CA THR A 125 7.79 9.07 17.73
C THR A 125 6.64 8.90 16.74
N THR A 126 6.39 9.92 15.91
CA THR A 126 5.34 9.87 14.88
C THR A 126 5.70 8.87 13.78
N SER A 127 6.98 8.74 13.43
CA SER A 127 7.46 7.74 12.48
C SER A 127 7.25 6.31 12.99
N ILE A 128 7.48 6.07 14.29
CA ILE A 128 7.19 4.77 14.92
C ILE A 128 5.69 4.47 14.87
N ALA A 129 4.84 5.46 15.15
CA ALA A 129 3.38 5.31 15.04
C ALA A 129 2.95 4.98 13.59
N ALA A 130 3.58 5.59 12.58
CA ALA A 130 3.33 5.27 11.17
C ALA A 130 3.64 3.80 10.87
N ILE A 131 4.83 3.34 11.29
CA ILE A 131 5.27 1.95 11.07
C ILE A 131 4.29 0.96 11.72
N LEU A 132 3.90 1.20 12.97
CA LEU A 132 2.94 0.34 13.68
C LEU A 132 1.58 0.30 12.97
N THR A 133 1.14 1.45 12.45
CA THR A 133 -0.12 1.55 11.69
C THR A 133 -0.03 0.79 10.36
N ILE A 134 1.11 0.87 9.66
CA ILE A 134 1.37 0.13 8.42
C ILE A 134 1.34 -1.38 8.67
N VAL A 135 1.95 -1.85 9.76
CA VAL A 135 1.92 -3.28 10.14
C VAL A 135 0.47 -3.76 10.33
N GLY A 136 -0.36 -2.99 11.04
CA GLY A 136 -1.78 -3.33 11.21
C GLY A 136 -2.56 -3.33 9.89
N TYR A 137 -2.31 -2.35 9.03
CA TYR A 137 -2.94 -2.27 7.71
C TYR A 137 -2.53 -3.43 6.79
N SER A 138 -1.22 -3.72 6.71
CA SER A 138 -0.65 -4.83 5.93
C SER A 138 -1.23 -6.18 6.36
N LEU A 139 -1.33 -6.41 7.66
CA LEU A 139 -1.94 -7.62 8.20
C LEU A 139 -3.41 -7.73 7.75
N ASN A 140 -4.19 -6.65 7.84
CA ASN A 140 -5.59 -6.67 7.41
C ASN A 140 -5.75 -7.07 5.93
N GLU A 141 -4.93 -6.50 5.03
CA GLU A 141 -4.99 -6.86 3.61
C GLU A 141 -4.55 -8.31 3.37
N THR A 142 -3.47 -8.75 4.03
CA THR A 142 -2.98 -10.13 3.94
C THR A 142 -4.01 -11.15 4.41
N VAL A 143 -4.67 -10.92 5.55
CA VAL A 143 -5.67 -11.83 6.13
C VAL A 143 -6.84 -12.06 5.17
N VAL A 144 -7.31 -11.01 4.49
CA VAL A 144 -8.47 -11.09 3.58
C VAL A 144 -8.16 -11.99 2.38
N VAL A 145 -6.97 -11.84 1.80
CA VAL A 145 -6.50 -12.68 0.69
C VAL A 145 -6.36 -14.13 1.15
N LEU A 146 -5.70 -14.37 2.28
CA LEU A 146 -5.48 -15.71 2.80
C LEU A 146 -6.77 -16.44 3.19
N ASP A 147 -7.74 -15.71 3.77
CA ASP A 147 -9.03 -16.28 4.14
C ASP A 147 -9.82 -16.69 2.89
N ARG A 148 -9.78 -15.88 1.82
CA ARG A 148 -10.41 -16.23 0.54
C ARG A 148 -9.75 -17.44 -0.12
N ILE A 149 -8.42 -17.50 -0.14
CA ILE A 149 -7.68 -18.66 -0.66
C ILE A 149 -8.06 -19.92 0.13
N ARG A 150 -8.09 -19.83 1.47
CA ARG A 150 -8.48 -20.95 2.34
C ARG A 150 -9.92 -21.39 2.11
N GLU A 151 -10.85 -20.45 1.92
CA GLU A 151 -12.25 -20.74 1.62
C GLU A 151 -12.39 -21.46 0.27
N ASN A 152 -11.73 -20.96 -0.77
CA ASN A 152 -11.77 -21.56 -2.10
C ASN A 152 -11.06 -22.92 -2.15
N MET A 153 -10.00 -23.12 -1.37
CA MET A 153 -9.34 -24.42 -1.25
C MET A 153 -10.28 -25.50 -0.66
N ARG A 154 -11.16 -25.12 0.28
CA ARG A 154 -12.17 -26.03 0.85
C ARG A 154 -13.29 -26.35 -0.14
N LYS A 155 -13.67 -25.39 -0.98
CA LYS A 155 -14.73 -25.52 -2.00
C LYS A 155 -14.25 -26.29 -3.25
N TYR A 156 -13.07 -25.97 -3.77
CA TYR A 156 -12.55 -26.43 -5.07
C TYR A 156 -11.39 -27.41 -4.93
N LYS A 157 -11.67 -28.59 -4.35
CA LYS A 157 -10.64 -29.62 -4.05
C LYS A 157 -9.92 -30.20 -5.28
N LYS A 158 -10.52 -30.10 -6.47
CA LYS A 158 -9.99 -30.67 -7.73
C LYS A 158 -9.36 -29.64 -8.68
N MET A 159 -9.52 -28.34 -8.39
CA MET A 159 -8.99 -27.26 -9.24
C MET A 159 -7.51 -27.04 -8.95
N ALA A 160 -6.66 -26.79 -9.95
CA ALA A 160 -5.22 -26.57 -9.73
C ALA A 160 -4.97 -25.40 -8.75
N THR A 161 -3.96 -25.53 -7.87
CA THR A 161 -3.67 -24.52 -6.83
C THR A 161 -3.47 -23.12 -7.40
N ALA A 162 -2.74 -22.98 -8.50
CA ALA A 162 -2.48 -21.68 -9.15
C ALA A 162 -3.77 -20.98 -9.62
N GLN A 163 -4.69 -21.70 -10.27
CA GLN A 163 -5.97 -21.13 -10.69
C GLN A 163 -6.88 -20.79 -9.51
N MET A 164 -6.90 -21.64 -8.50
CA MET A 164 -7.70 -21.41 -7.30
C MET A 164 -7.22 -20.14 -6.58
N VAL A 165 -5.91 -19.94 -6.50
CA VAL A 165 -5.28 -18.73 -5.96
C VAL A 165 -5.62 -17.50 -6.82
N ASP A 166 -5.48 -17.58 -8.14
CA ASP A 166 -5.83 -16.48 -9.06
C ASP A 166 -7.31 -16.06 -8.93
N MET A 167 -8.22 -17.03 -8.93
CA MET A 167 -9.66 -16.79 -8.70
C MET A 167 -9.91 -16.14 -7.33
N SER A 168 -9.17 -16.56 -6.30
CA SER A 168 -9.28 -16.00 -4.95
C SER A 168 -8.83 -14.55 -4.91
N ILE A 169 -7.72 -14.21 -5.56
CA ILE A 169 -7.21 -12.84 -5.68
C ILE A 169 -8.22 -11.97 -6.41
N ASN A 170 -8.71 -12.41 -7.57
CA ASN A 170 -9.69 -11.67 -8.36
C ASN A 170 -10.99 -11.40 -7.58
N ALA A 171 -11.41 -12.30 -6.69
CA ALA A 171 -12.59 -12.11 -5.86
C ALA A 171 -12.42 -11.04 -4.76
N VAL A 172 -11.21 -10.82 -4.24
CA VAL A 172 -10.96 -9.84 -3.16
C VAL A 172 -10.40 -8.52 -3.66
N LEU A 173 -9.85 -8.49 -4.87
CA LEU A 173 -9.24 -7.32 -5.48
C LEU A 173 -10.13 -6.07 -5.46
N PRO A 174 -11.44 -6.11 -5.77
CA PRO A 174 -12.29 -4.92 -5.66
C PRO A 174 -12.35 -4.34 -4.24
N ARG A 175 -12.37 -5.19 -3.21
CA ARG A 175 -12.39 -4.77 -1.80
C ARG A 175 -11.07 -4.08 -1.45
N THR A 176 -9.94 -4.71 -1.78
CA THR A 176 -8.60 -4.21 -1.50
C THR A 176 -8.32 -2.88 -2.21
N ILE A 177 -8.76 -2.73 -3.47
CA ILE A 177 -8.63 -1.46 -4.18
C ILE A 177 -9.49 -0.37 -3.53
N MET A 178 -10.74 -0.68 -3.15
CA MET A 178 -11.60 0.31 -2.48
C MET A 178 -11.03 0.74 -1.12
N THR A 179 -10.55 -0.19 -0.30
CA THR A 179 -9.94 0.14 1.00
C THR A 179 -8.66 0.94 0.83
N ALA A 180 -7.76 0.53 -0.06
CA ALA A 180 -6.53 1.27 -0.34
C ALA A 180 -6.82 2.69 -0.86
N THR A 181 -7.72 2.83 -1.85
CA THR A 181 -8.04 4.12 -2.46
C THR A 181 -8.68 5.08 -1.46
N THR A 182 -9.62 4.60 -0.63
CA THR A 182 -10.28 5.45 0.37
C THR A 182 -9.30 5.98 1.42
N VAL A 183 -8.37 5.14 1.89
CA VAL A 183 -7.33 5.59 2.82
C VAL A 183 -6.34 6.52 2.13
N MET A 184 -5.93 6.21 0.89
CA MET A 184 -5.05 7.09 0.11
C MET A 184 -5.65 8.48 -0.09
N LEU A 185 -6.95 8.60 -0.39
CA LEU A 185 -7.62 9.90 -0.51
C LEU A 185 -7.50 10.73 0.78
N ALA A 186 -7.72 10.11 1.94
CA ALA A 186 -7.54 10.78 3.23
C ALA A 186 -6.08 11.17 3.47
N LEU A 187 -5.12 10.30 3.12
CA LEU A 187 -3.70 10.60 3.28
C LEU A 187 -3.22 11.69 2.33
N PHE A 188 -3.71 11.75 1.08
CA PHE A 188 -3.40 12.85 0.16
C PHE A 188 -3.90 14.19 0.70
N ALA A 189 -5.10 14.23 1.29
CA ALA A 189 -5.58 15.41 1.99
C ALA A 189 -4.69 15.76 3.19
N LEU A 190 -4.24 14.77 3.96
CA LEU A 190 -3.31 14.99 5.08
C LEU A 190 -1.94 15.50 4.61
N VAL A 191 -1.42 15.03 3.49
CA VAL A 191 -0.16 15.54 2.92
C VAL A 191 -0.32 16.98 2.42
N ALA A 192 -1.46 17.30 1.80
CA ALA A 192 -1.73 18.63 1.26
C ALA A 192 -2.05 19.67 2.34
N PHE A 193 -2.80 19.29 3.38
CA PHE A 193 -3.37 20.22 4.37
C PHE A 193 -2.92 19.98 5.81
N GLY A 194 -2.28 18.84 6.12
CA GLY A 194 -1.95 18.44 7.49
C GLY A 194 -0.78 19.20 8.13
N GLY A 195 -0.04 19.99 7.36
CA GLY A 195 1.10 20.75 7.86
C GLY A 195 2.34 19.89 8.11
N GLN A 196 3.37 20.50 8.70
CA GLN A 196 4.73 19.91 8.72
C GLN A 196 4.88 18.72 9.68
N VAL A 197 4.14 18.73 10.80
CA VAL A 197 4.29 17.74 11.89
C VAL A 197 3.86 16.33 11.48
N ILE A 198 2.79 16.21 10.69
CA ILE A 198 2.23 14.92 10.27
C ILE A 198 2.61 14.53 8.84
N ARG A 199 3.35 15.37 8.12
CA ARG A 199 3.71 15.11 6.72
C ARG A 199 4.60 13.88 6.57
N SER A 200 5.59 13.70 7.45
CA SER A 200 6.45 12.50 7.45
C SER A 200 5.62 11.23 7.68
N PHE A 201 4.68 11.28 8.63
CA PHE A 201 3.73 10.20 8.89
C PHE A 201 2.89 9.87 7.67
N SER A 202 2.24 10.87 7.06
CA SER A 202 1.33 10.65 5.93
C SER A 202 2.05 10.16 4.69
N VAL A 203 3.25 10.69 4.40
CA VAL A 203 4.07 10.22 3.28
C VAL A 203 4.52 8.77 3.50
N ALA A 204 4.96 8.42 4.71
CA ALA A 204 5.33 7.06 5.05
C ALA A 204 4.12 6.10 4.95
N MET A 205 2.94 6.53 5.42
CA MET A 205 1.70 5.77 5.30
C MET A 205 1.29 5.54 3.85
N ILE A 206 1.43 6.54 2.97
CA ILE A 206 1.15 6.37 1.54
C ILE A 206 2.05 5.28 0.97
N TRP A 207 3.37 5.37 1.20
CA TRP A 207 4.33 4.35 0.78
C TRP A 207 3.96 2.96 1.33
N GLY A 208 3.71 2.87 2.64
CA GLY A 208 3.38 1.63 3.31
C GLY A 208 2.10 0.96 2.79
N ILE A 209 1.06 1.74 2.47
CA ILE A 209 -0.17 1.20 1.89
C ILE A 209 0.08 0.65 0.50
N PHE A 210 0.81 1.37 -0.36
CA PHE A 210 1.19 0.86 -1.67
C PHE A 210 1.93 -0.48 -1.53
N VAL A 211 2.89 -0.54 -0.61
CA VAL A 211 3.67 -1.76 -0.34
C VAL A 211 2.78 -2.91 0.14
N ALA A 212 1.95 -2.66 1.15
CA ALA A 212 1.03 -3.64 1.71
C ALA A 212 0.05 -4.21 0.68
N THR A 213 -0.53 -3.34 -0.15
CA THR A 213 -1.50 -3.75 -1.17
C THR A 213 -0.86 -4.65 -2.21
N TYR A 214 0.34 -4.33 -2.70
CA TYR A 214 0.99 -5.23 -3.66
C TYR A 214 1.52 -6.51 -3.01
N SER A 215 2.10 -6.40 -1.81
CA SER A 215 2.75 -7.51 -1.11
C SER A 215 1.75 -8.60 -0.74
N SER A 216 0.57 -8.22 -0.23
CA SER A 216 -0.51 -9.16 0.10
C SER A 216 -0.97 -10.00 -1.10
N ILE A 217 -0.92 -9.47 -2.31
CA ILE A 217 -1.33 -10.16 -3.54
C ILE A 217 -0.16 -10.93 -4.17
N PHE A 218 0.97 -10.26 -4.40
CA PHE A 218 2.07 -10.77 -5.23
C PHE A 218 3.18 -11.48 -4.45
N ILE A 219 3.33 -11.23 -3.15
CA ILE A 219 4.32 -11.93 -2.31
C ILE A 219 3.67 -13.09 -1.58
N CYS A 220 2.47 -12.88 -1.03
CA CYS A 220 1.79 -13.90 -0.24
C CYS A 220 1.33 -15.10 -1.09
N SER A 221 0.77 -14.84 -2.27
CA SER A 221 0.19 -15.89 -3.13
C SER A 221 1.22 -16.90 -3.66
N PRO A 222 2.40 -16.49 -4.19
CA PRO A 222 3.43 -17.45 -4.59
C PRO A 222 4.03 -18.18 -3.40
N MET A 223 4.21 -17.52 -2.26
CA MET A 223 4.74 -18.17 -1.05
C MET A 223 3.88 -19.35 -0.62
N LEU A 224 2.56 -19.24 -0.70
CA LEU A 224 1.64 -20.36 -0.41
C LEU A 224 1.84 -21.55 -1.36
N ILE A 225 2.10 -21.28 -2.65
CA ILE A 225 2.36 -22.31 -3.65
C ILE A 225 3.69 -23.01 -3.34
N TYR A 226 4.75 -22.25 -3.03
CA TYR A 226 6.07 -22.79 -2.69
C TYR A 226 6.09 -23.57 -1.38
N LEU A 227 5.28 -23.19 -0.38
CA LEU A 227 5.15 -23.90 0.90
C LEU A 227 4.34 -25.20 0.80
N GLY A 228 3.90 -25.60 -0.40
CA GLY A 228 3.25 -26.90 -0.61
C GLY A 228 1.82 -26.94 -0.07
N LEU A 229 0.99 -25.96 -0.44
CA LEU A 229 -0.44 -25.93 -0.09
C LEU A 229 -1.20 -27.21 -0.50
N ARG A 230 -0.68 -27.96 -1.48
CA ARG A 230 -1.21 -29.25 -1.95
C ARG A 230 -0.08 -30.12 -2.50
N ASN A 231 -0.18 -31.44 -2.32
CA ASN A 231 0.79 -32.40 -2.87
C ASN A 231 0.89 -32.22 -4.40
N GLU A 232 2.12 -32.17 -4.92
CA GLU A 232 2.41 -31.95 -6.35
C GLU A 232 1.65 -32.89 -7.29
N ASP A 233 1.36 -34.11 -6.85
CA ASP A 233 0.63 -35.11 -7.63
C ASP A 233 -0.85 -34.76 -7.85
N ALA A 234 -1.50 -34.10 -6.87
CA ALA A 234 -2.87 -33.63 -7.00
C ALA A 234 -2.96 -32.43 -7.96
N ASP A 235 -1.92 -31.60 -8.01
CA ASP A 235 -1.84 -30.46 -8.92
C ASP A 235 -1.51 -30.89 -10.36
N LYS A 236 -0.67 -31.90 -10.55
CA LYS A 236 -0.43 -32.53 -11.87
C LYS A 236 -1.70 -33.15 -12.43
N ALA A 237 -2.48 -33.85 -11.59
CA ALA A 237 -3.76 -34.44 -12.01
C ALA A 237 -4.79 -33.37 -12.42
N ALA A 238 -4.87 -32.26 -11.67
CA ALA A 238 -5.76 -31.14 -11.97
C ALA A 238 -5.36 -30.39 -13.26
N GLN A 239 -4.06 -30.13 -13.47
CA GLN A 239 -3.54 -29.50 -14.69
C GLN A 239 -3.79 -30.36 -15.93
N LYS A 240 -3.63 -31.68 -15.82
CA LYS A 240 -3.91 -32.60 -16.93
C LYS A 240 -5.37 -32.51 -17.36
N HIS A 241 -6.29 -32.50 -16.39
CA HIS A 241 -7.73 -32.43 -16.62
C HIS A 241 -8.17 -31.10 -17.27
N GLU A 242 -7.52 -29.99 -16.91
CA GLU A 242 -7.77 -28.69 -17.55
C GLU A 242 -7.20 -28.63 -18.96
N THR A 243 -5.99 -29.17 -19.18
CA THR A 243 -5.37 -29.19 -20.51
C THR A 243 -6.21 -30.02 -21.47
N GLU A 244 -6.72 -31.17 -21.02
CA GLU A 244 -7.66 -32.00 -21.77
C GLU A 244 -8.98 -31.25 -22.05
N HIS A 245 -9.57 -30.61 -21.04
CA HIS A 245 -10.82 -29.85 -21.23
C HIS A 245 -10.67 -28.64 -22.16
N LYS A 246 -9.54 -27.93 -22.09
CA LYS A 246 -9.23 -26.77 -22.94
C LYS A 246 -8.92 -27.19 -24.37
N ALA A 247 -8.32 -28.38 -24.55
CA ALA A 247 -8.15 -28.99 -25.86
C ALA A 247 -9.50 -29.39 -26.46
N GLU A 248 -10.39 -30.01 -25.67
CA GLU A 248 -11.73 -30.42 -26.10
C GLU A 248 -12.63 -29.22 -26.48
N THR A 249 -12.59 -28.14 -25.70
CA THR A 249 -13.32 -26.89 -26.04
C THR A 249 -12.72 -26.14 -27.22
N ALA A 250 -11.40 -26.21 -27.42
CA ALA A 250 -10.77 -25.63 -28.61
C ALA A 250 -11.09 -26.44 -29.88
N ASP A 251 -11.21 -27.75 -29.76
CA ASP A 251 -11.61 -28.64 -30.86
C ASP A 251 -13.09 -28.44 -31.21
N SER A 252 -13.97 -28.37 -30.21
CA SER A 252 -15.39 -28.07 -30.43
C SER A 252 -15.60 -26.70 -31.08
N ALA A 253 -14.85 -25.68 -30.67
CA ALA A 253 -14.92 -24.35 -31.27
C ALA A 253 -14.36 -24.30 -32.71
N ARG A 254 -13.38 -25.16 -33.03
CA ARG A 254 -12.87 -25.31 -34.40
C ARG A 254 -13.87 -26.02 -35.30
N ASP A 255 -14.53 -27.07 -34.80
CA ASP A 255 -15.60 -27.77 -35.51
C ASP A 255 -16.81 -26.86 -35.76
N GLU A 256 -17.19 -26.03 -34.78
CA GLU A 256 -18.26 -25.04 -34.93
C GLU A 256 -17.91 -23.95 -35.98
N ALA A 257 -16.65 -23.50 -36.00
CA ALA A 257 -16.16 -22.55 -36.99
C ALA A 257 -16.03 -23.16 -38.40
N ALA A 258 -15.73 -24.46 -38.50
CA ALA A 258 -15.67 -25.19 -39.77
C ALA A 258 -17.07 -25.56 -40.30
N ALA A 259 -18.05 -25.73 -39.41
CA ALA A 259 -19.45 -26.03 -39.74
C ALA A 259 -20.28 -24.77 -40.09
N ALA A 260 -19.72 -23.56 -39.91
CA ALA A 260 -20.40 -22.32 -40.27
C ALA A 260 -20.66 -22.26 -41.79
N PRO A 261 -21.91 -22.07 -42.25
CA PRO A 261 -22.24 -22.13 -43.67
C PRO A 261 -21.59 -20.97 -44.44
N ALA A 262 -20.90 -21.31 -45.53
CA ALA A 262 -20.15 -20.39 -46.41
C ALA A 262 -21.05 -19.51 -47.32
N ASN A 263 -22.20 -19.04 -46.82
CA ASN A 263 -23.05 -18.10 -47.56
C ASN A 263 -23.29 -16.84 -46.73
N PRO A 264 -22.84 -15.65 -47.19
CA PRO A 264 -23.25 -14.40 -46.57
C PRO A 264 -24.78 -14.25 -46.74
N PRO A 265 -25.50 -13.76 -45.72
CA PRO A 265 -26.92 -13.49 -45.87
C PRO A 265 -27.10 -12.47 -47.01
N ALA A 266 -27.90 -12.86 -48.02
CA ALA A 266 -28.28 -11.98 -49.11
C ALA A 266 -28.79 -10.65 -48.55
N ALA A 267 -28.26 -9.54 -49.07
CA ALA A 267 -28.62 -8.20 -48.66
C ALA A 267 -30.15 -8.03 -48.76
N VAL A 268 -30.80 -7.89 -47.62
CA VAL A 268 -32.22 -7.50 -47.55
C VAL A 268 -32.29 -6.05 -48.03
N GLU A 269 -32.84 -5.87 -49.23
CA GLU A 269 -33.19 -4.60 -49.81
C GLU A 269 -34.07 -3.80 -48.84
N LYS A 270 -33.62 -2.61 -48.43
CA LYS A 270 -34.36 -1.72 -47.53
C LYS A 270 -35.57 -1.15 -48.26
N THR A 271 -36.75 -1.71 -48.01
CA THR A 271 -38.03 -1.08 -48.35
C THR A 271 -38.18 0.26 -47.60
N PRO A 272 -38.57 1.38 -48.24
CA PRO A 272 -38.73 2.65 -47.54
C PRO A 272 -39.95 2.64 -46.61
N ALA A 273 -39.78 3.23 -45.42
CA ALA A 273 -40.85 3.38 -44.44
C ALA A 273 -42.01 4.27 -44.95
N PRO A 274 -43.29 3.95 -44.65
CA PRO A 274 -44.41 4.76 -45.11
C PRO A 274 -44.56 6.05 -44.27
N ALA A 275 -44.79 7.16 -44.98
CA ALA A 275 -45.00 8.49 -44.42
C ALA A 275 -46.22 8.56 -43.49
N ARG A 276 -46.02 8.96 -42.23
CA ARG A 276 -47.09 9.20 -41.25
C ARG A 276 -47.73 10.56 -41.53
N LYS A 277 -48.98 10.55 -42.00
CA LYS A 277 -49.81 11.75 -42.23
C LYS A 277 -50.03 12.54 -40.93
N ALA A 278 -49.89 13.86 -41.05
CA ALA A 278 -50.23 14.82 -40.02
C ALA A 278 -51.75 14.90 -39.83
N THR A 279 -52.21 14.83 -38.58
CA THR A 279 -53.58 15.22 -38.21
C THR A 279 -53.56 16.10 -36.96
N THR A 280 -53.98 17.33 -37.21
CA THR A 280 -54.28 18.48 -36.36
C THR A 280 -55.36 18.18 -35.32
N LYS A 281 -55.21 18.65 -34.07
CA LYS A 281 -56.30 19.09 -33.15
C LYS A 281 -55.67 19.78 -31.92
N ARG A 282 -55.57 21.11 -31.93
CA ARG A 282 -56.53 22.12 -31.41
C ARG A 282 -56.32 22.40 -29.92
N ALA A 283 -55.64 23.51 -29.65
CA ALA A 283 -55.57 24.17 -28.36
C ALA A 283 -56.95 24.72 -27.95
N THR A 284 -57.29 24.57 -26.67
CA THR A 284 -58.33 25.39 -26.03
C THR A 284 -57.80 25.90 -24.69
N LYS A 285 -58.08 27.17 -24.45
CA LYS A 285 -57.48 28.12 -23.50
C LYS A 285 -58.58 28.53 -22.52
N THR A 286 -58.29 28.60 -21.22
CA THR A 286 -58.89 29.51 -20.19
C THR A 286 -58.34 29.11 -18.80
N ARG A 287 -57.35 29.81 -18.20
CA ARG A 287 -57.36 31.05 -17.37
C ARG A 287 -57.94 30.89 -15.94
N PRO A 288 -57.51 31.71 -14.96
CA PRO A 288 -57.03 31.26 -13.65
C PRO A 288 -57.86 31.77 -12.46
N ALA A 289 -57.55 31.27 -11.27
CA ALA A 289 -57.50 31.99 -10.00
C ALA A 289 -56.57 31.22 -9.05
#